data_AF-A0A0T9RME6-F1
#
_entry.id   AF-A0A0T9RME6-F1
#
_cell.length_a   1.000
_cell.length_b   1.000
_cell.length_c   1.000
_cell.angle_alpha   90.00
_cell.angle_beta   90.00
_cell.angle_gamma   90.00
#
_symmetry.space_group_name_H-M   'P 1'
#
loop_
_entity.id
_entity.type
_entity.pdbx_description
1 polymer ?
#
loop_
_entity_poly.entity_id
_entity_poly.type
_entity_poly.pdbx_seq_one_letter_code
_entity_poly.pdbx_strand_id
1 'polypeptide(L)'
;MDRLLNIGFIKIGYWELLDEQLHYIMTESFSDVCNNLYAFICDGEVKYIGKTTRLLKKRMYHYKKPGISQSTNIKNNAYIREALLQNIAVDILVLPDNGLMHYGQFHLNLAAGLEDSIIKTINPEWNGGSKDLTDQSQIEADLNTNTFDDKFQHEFLKFESKDHCFNMAPTYWKRGFFNVSASSSDEFGHDGENLTIVNHDGTLILTAIINRTANKSKTPRIMGGAGLRNFFQANYNIDDIVSYRMFSKNIMLLN
;
A
#
# COMPACT_ATOMS: atom_id res chain seq x y z
N MET A 1 13.31 -7.71 0.13
CA MET A 1 12.40 -7.11 1.11
C MET A 1 12.11 -5.63 0.83
N ASP A 2 13.12 -4.79 0.66
CA ASP A 2 12.97 -3.32 0.51
C ASP A 2 12.00 -2.90 -0.58
N ARG A 3 12.01 -3.59 -1.74
CA ARG A 3 11.06 -3.32 -2.83
C ARG A 3 9.59 -3.48 -2.41
N LEU A 4 9.28 -4.45 -1.54
CA LEU A 4 7.92 -4.64 -1.04
C LEU A 4 7.55 -3.59 0.00
N LEU A 5 8.48 -3.27 0.91
CA LEU A 5 8.25 -2.23 1.93
C LEU A 5 8.02 -0.86 1.27
N ASN A 6 8.77 -0.54 0.22
CA ASN A 6 8.65 0.72 -0.52
C ASN A 6 7.29 0.91 -1.20
N ILE A 7 6.60 -0.18 -1.55
CA ILE A 7 5.26 -0.12 -2.16
C ILE A 7 4.13 -0.32 -1.13
N GLY A 8 4.46 -0.27 0.16
CA GLY A 8 3.48 -0.26 1.25
C GLY A 8 3.16 -1.61 1.87
N PHE A 9 3.97 -2.67 1.62
CA PHE A 9 3.83 -3.88 2.43
C PHE A 9 4.23 -3.60 3.87
N ILE A 10 3.46 -4.16 4.80
CA ILE A 10 3.71 -4.10 6.24
C ILE A 10 3.88 -5.50 6.81
N LYS A 11 4.83 -5.68 7.73
CA LYS A 11 4.96 -6.92 8.51
C LYS A 11 3.83 -6.98 9.52
N ILE A 12 3.03 -8.04 9.46
CA ILE A 12 1.86 -8.21 10.32
C ILE A 12 1.93 -9.47 11.18
N GLY A 13 2.90 -10.34 10.96
CA GLY A 13 2.95 -11.63 11.62
C GLY A 13 4.13 -12.48 11.21
N TYR A 14 4.13 -13.72 11.68
CA TYR A 14 5.13 -14.73 11.39
C TYR A 14 4.54 -16.14 11.58
N TRP A 15 5.22 -17.13 11.00
CA TRP A 15 4.95 -18.55 11.21
C TRP A 15 5.86 -19.12 12.29
N GLU A 16 5.38 -20.14 12.99
CA GLU A 16 6.14 -20.87 14.01
C GLU A 16 5.73 -22.35 14.03
N LEU A 17 6.62 -23.18 14.59
CA LEU A 17 6.35 -24.59 14.87
C LEU A 17 6.09 -24.76 16.37
N LEU A 18 4.91 -25.27 16.70
CA LEU A 18 4.53 -25.67 18.06
C LEU A 18 4.12 -27.14 18.01
N ASP A 19 4.75 -28.00 18.81
CA ASP A 19 4.49 -29.44 18.86
C ASP A 19 4.47 -30.10 17.46
N GLU A 20 5.46 -29.76 16.64
CA GLU A 20 5.58 -30.18 15.22
C GLU A 20 4.40 -29.77 14.31
N GLN A 21 3.49 -28.94 14.79
CA GLN A 21 2.40 -28.37 14.01
C GLN A 21 2.74 -26.95 13.58
N LEU A 22 2.27 -26.59 12.38
CA LEU A 22 2.45 -25.24 11.86
C LEU A 22 1.45 -24.29 12.52
N HIS A 23 1.92 -23.16 13.02
CA HIS A 23 1.13 -22.10 13.63
C HIS A 23 1.54 -20.75 13.02
N TYR A 24 0.64 -19.77 13.13
CA TYR A 24 0.94 -18.40 12.72
C TYR A 24 0.38 -17.43 13.76
N ILE A 25 1.12 -16.36 13.97
CA ILE A 25 0.74 -15.23 14.81
C ILE A 25 0.63 -14.02 13.90
N MET A 26 -0.44 -13.24 14.06
CA MET A 26 -0.71 -12.09 13.21
C MET A 26 -1.47 -11.00 13.96
N THR A 27 -1.20 -9.74 13.65
CA THR A 27 -1.91 -8.58 14.18
C THR A 27 -3.39 -8.64 13.80
N GLU A 28 -4.28 -8.59 14.80
CA GLU A 28 -5.72 -8.78 14.61
C GLU A 28 -6.35 -7.79 13.63
N SER A 29 -5.87 -6.55 13.60
CA SER A 29 -6.37 -5.49 12.71
C SER A 29 -6.26 -5.82 11.21
N PHE A 30 -5.41 -6.78 10.83
CA PHE A 30 -5.23 -7.21 9.44
C PHE A 30 -5.81 -8.60 9.16
N SER A 31 -6.44 -9.23 10.16
CA SER A 31 -6.90 -10.62 10.07
C SER A 31 -8.19 -10.79 9.28
N ASP A 32 -9.08 -9.80 9.34
CA ASP A 32 -10.41 -9.82 8.73
C ASP A 32 -10.53 -8.94 7.48
N VAL A 33 -9.40 -8.60 6.86
CA VAL A 33 -9.35 -7.83 5.61
C VAL A 33 -9.44 -8.77 4.40
N CYS A 34 -10.11 -8.33 3.33
CA CYS A 34 -10.22 -9.03 2.04
C CYS A 34 -9.33 -8.38 0.97
N ASN A 35 -9.22 -9.02 -0.20
CA ASN A 35 -8.46 -8.51 -1.38
C ASN A 35 -6.98 -8.20 -1.13
N ASN A 36 -6.35 -8.90 -0.19
CA ASN A 36 -4.96 -8.64 0.16
C ASN A 36 -3.98 -9.29 -0.80
N LEU A 37 -2.88 -8.59 -1.05
CA LEU A 37 -1.64 -9.18 -1.52
C LEU A 37 -0.76 -9.45 -0.30
N TYR A 38 -0.16 -10.63 -0.21
CA TYR A 38 0.67 -11.03 0.90
C TYR A 38 1.95 -11.70 0.43
N ALA A 39 2.94 -11.73 1.31
CA ALA A 39 4.25 -12.31 1.05
C ALA A 39 4.74 -13.15 2.23
N PHE A 40 5.47 -14.22 1.94
CA PHE A 40 6.29 -14.93 2.93
C PHE A 40 7.75 -14.56 2.74
N ILE A 41 8.38 -14.13 3.83
CA ILE A 41 9.76 -13.65 3.84
C ILE A 41 10.59 -14.55 4.74
N CYS A 42 11.69 -15.10 4.22
CA CYS A 42 12.67 -15.88 5.00
C CYS A 42 13.98 -15.10 5.10
N ASP A 43 14.42 -14.76 6.31
CA ASP A 43 15.65 -13.97 6.55
C ASP A 43 15.82 -12.74 5.64
N GLY A 44 14.72 -12.03 5.36
CA GLY A 44 14.70 -10.84 4.50
C GLY A 44 14.58 -11.12 2.98
N GLU A 45 14.53 -12.38 2.57
CA GLU A 45 14.27 -12.77 1.19
C GLU A 45 12.78 -13.04 0.93
N VAL A 46 12.26 -12.51 -0.17
CA VAL A 46 10.87 -12.78 -0.59
C VAL A 46 10.82 -14.18 -1.19
N LYS A 47 10.19 -15.13 -0.49
CA LYS A 47 10.08 -16.52 -0.96
C LYS A 47 8.77 -16.81 -1.67
N TYR A 48 7.70 -16.15 -1.27
CA TYR A 48 6.37 -16.33 -1.86
C TYR A 48 5.60 -15.01 -1.92
N ILE A 49 4.82 -14.83 -2.98
CA ILE A 49 3.80 -13.79 -3.16
C ILE A 49 2.47 -14.46 -3.45
N GLY A 50 1.40 -14.01 -2.83
CA GLY A 50 0.06 -14.49 -3.17
C GLY A 50 -1.01 -13.45 -2.96
N LYS A 51 -2.12 -13.58 -3.68
CA LYS A 51 -3.35 -12.82 -3.46
C LYS A 51 -4.46 -13.62 -2.81
N THR A 52 -5.40 -12.93 -2.18
CA THR A 52 -6.65 -13.51 -1.70
C THR A 52 -7.80 -12.51 -1.80
N THR A 53 -8.91 -12.92 -2.38
CA THR A 53 -10.18 -12.16 -2.32
C THR A 53 -10.96 -12.44 -1.03
N ARG A 54 -10.57 -13.47 -0.28
CA ARG A 54 -11.17 -13.86 1.02
C ARG A 54 -10.36 -13.27 2.18
N LEU A 55 -10.93 -13.37 3.39
CA LEU A 55 -10.26 -13.00 4.65
C LEU A 55 -8.85 -13.59 4.73
N LEU A 56 -7.88 -12.74 5.05
CA LEU A 56 -6.48 -13.15 5.15
C LEU A 56 -6.28 -14.28 6.18
N LYS A 57 -6.97 -14.23 7.32
CA LYS A 57 -6.94 -15.30 8.34
C LYS A 57 -7.35 -16.66 7.77
N LYS A 58 -8.36 -16.70 6.89
CA LYS A 58 -8.76 -17.93 6.20
C LYS A 58 -7.68 -18.39 5.22
N ARG A 59 -6.99 -17.46 4.54
CA ARG A 59 -5.90 -17.79 3.63
C ARG A 59 -4.71 -18.40 4.35
N MET A 60 -4.30 -17.83 5.48
CA MET A 60 -3.24 -18.38 6.35
C MET A 60 -3.66 -19.73 6.93
N TYR A 61 -4.91 -19.88 7.38
CA TYR A 61 -5.40 -21.18 7.84
C TYR A 61 -5.26 -22.30 6.78
N HIS A 62 -5.50 -22.00 5.50
CA HIS A 62 -5.32 -23.00 4.44
C HIS A 62 -3.87 -23.40 4.20
N TYR A 63 -2.90 -22.52 4.46
CA TYR A 63 -1.50 -22.91 4.47
C TYR A 63 -1.15 -23.75 5.70
N LYS A 64 -1.77 -23.48 6.85
CA LYS A 64 -1.62 -24.31 8.06
C LYS A 64 -2.20 -25.72 7.87
N LYS A 65 -3.40 -25.83 7.29
CA LYS A 65 -4.13 -27.09 7.06
C LYS A 65 -4.57 -27.17 5.59
N PRO A 66 -3.66 -27.54 4.68
CA PRO A 66 -3.99 -27.64 3.26
C PRO A 66 -4.94 -28.81 3.00
N GLY A 67 -5.92 -28.60 2.12
CA GLY A 67 -6.73 -29.69 1.58
C GLY A 67 -5.96 -30.52 0.56
N ILE A 68 -6.34 -31.79 0.37
CA ILE A 68 -5.62 -32.76 -0.49
C ILE A 68 -5.43 -32.31 -1.95
N SER A 69 -6.32 -31.47 -2.48
CA SER A 69 -6.27 -30.96 -3.85
C SER A 69 -5.56 -29.60 -3.97
N GLN A 70 -5.14 -28.99 -2.86
CA GLN A 70 -4.58 -27.64 -2.83
C GLN A 70 -3.06 -27.67 -2.98
N SER A 71 -2.57 -28.06 -4.15
CA SER A 71 -1.13 -28.26 -4.44
C SER A 71 -0.24 -27.09 -3.99
N THR A 72 -0.63 -25.84 -4.26
CA THR A 72 0.12 -24.65 -3.82
C THR A 72 0.20 -24.55 -2.29
N ASN A 73 -0.89 -24.86 -1.58
CA ASN A 73 -0.92 -24.79 -0.13
C ASN A 73 -0.12 -25.93 0.50
N ILE A 74 -0.16 -27.12 -0.10
CA ILE A 74 0.64 -28.28 0.30
C ILE A 74 2.13 -27.94 0.18
N LYS A 75 2.57 -27.41 -0.98
CA LYS A 75 3.96 -27.01 -1.20
C LYS A 75 4.41 -25.94 -0.22
N ASN A 76 3.65 -24.85 -0.10
CA ASN A 76 4.00 -23.77 0.82
C ASN A 76 4.00 -24.23 2.29
N ASN A 77 3.08 -25.11 2.69
CA ASN A 77 3.13 -25.71 4.03
C ASN A 77 4.46 -26.44 4.25
N ALA A 78 4.89 -27.27 3.30
CA ALA A 78 6.16 -27.98 3.38
C ALA A 78 7.36 -27.02 3.44
N TYR A 79 7.40 -26.00 2.56
CA TYR A 79 8.49 -25.02 2.55
C TYR A 79 8.58 -24.21 3.84
N ILE A 80 7.45 -23.75 4.38
CA ILE A 80 7.43 -23.01 5.65
C ILE A 80 7.93 -23.91 6.79
N ARG A 81 7.47 -25.16 6.85
CA ARG A 81 7.93 -26.12 7.87
C ARG A 81 9.43 -26.38 7.76
N GLU A 82 9.93 -26.60 6.56
CA GLU A 82 11.35 -26.84 6.30
C GLU A 82 12.20 -25.66 6.74
N ALA A 83 11.82 -24.42 6.37
CA ALA A 83 12.51 -23.21 6.82
C ALA A 83 12.55 -23.12 8.37
N LEU A 84 11.41 -23.33 9.03
CA LEU A 84 11.34 -23.28 10.50
C LEU A 84 12.15 -24.40 11.17
N LEU A 85 12.22 -25.60 10.60
CA LEU A 85 13.07 -26.69 11.10
C LEU A 85 14.57 -26.39 10.95
N GLN A 86 14.94 -25.61 9.94
CA GLN A 86 16.29 -25.07 9.75
C GLN A 86 16.55 -23.81 10.61
N ASN A 87 15.62 -23.47 11.50
CA ASN A 87 15.67 -22.29 12.37
C ASN A 87 15.70 -20.95 11.61
N ILE A 88 15.13 -20.93 10.40
CA ILE A 88 14.95 -19.73 9.57
C ILE A 88 13.59 -19.12 9.89
N ALA A 89 13.55 -17.83 10.23
CA ALA A 89 12.32 -17.14 10.54
C ALA A 89 11.48 -16.93 9.27
N VAL A 90 10.16 -17.11 9.36
CA VAL A 90 9.24 -16.90 8.23
C VAL A 90 8.22 -15.82 8.59
N ASP A 91 8.43 -14.62 8.06
CA ASP A 91 7.57 -13.46 8.29
C ASP A 91 6.41 -13.40 7.29
N ILE A 92 5.30 -12.81 7.74
CA ILE A 92 4.10 -12.55 6.94
C ILE A 92 4.00 -11.04 6.73
N LEU A 93 4.15 -10.62 5.46
CA LEU A 93 3.93 -9.24 5.04
C LEU A 93 2.66 -9.13 4.21
N VAL A 94 1.98 -7.99 4.30
CA VAL A 94 0.74 -7.71 3.57
C VAL A 94 0.73 -6.31 2.99
N LEU A 95 0.26 -6.21 1.75
CA LEU A 95 -0.23 -4.97 1.18
C LEU A 95 -1.76 -5.00 1.26
N PRO A 96 -2.35 -4.26 2.22
CA PRO A 96 -3.79 -4.26 2.40
C PRO A 96 -4.48 -3.56 1.23
N ASP A 97 -5.60 -4.11 0.79
CA ASP A 97 -6.50 -3.38 -0.11
C ASP A 97 -7.23 -2.32 0.70
N ASN A 98 -6.93 -1.06 0.42
CA ASN A 98 -7.56 0.07 1.08
C ASN A 98 -8.99 0.32 0.57
N GLY A 99 -9.45 -0.39 -0.47
CA GLY A 99 -10.79 -0.23 -1.02
C GLY A 99 -10.97 1.07 -1.81
N LEU A 100 -9.89 1.80 -2.07
CA LEU A 100 -9.97 3.18 -2.59
C LEU A 100 -9.82 3.26 -4.11
N MET A 101 -9.28 2.22 -4.73
CA MET A 101 -9.03 2.23 -6.17
C MET A 101 -10.27 1.78 -6.92
N HIS A 102 -10.88 2.68 -7.68
CA HIS A 102 -12.06 2.38 -8.48
C HIS A 102 -11.85 2.82 -9.94
N TYR A 103 -12.43 2.05 -10.87
CA TYR A 103 -12.63 2.46 -12.26
C TYR A 103 -14.13 2.62 -12.50
N GLY A 104 -14.60 3.87 -12.49
CA GLY A 104 -16.03 4.17 -12.44
C GLY A 104 -16.68 3.53 -11.19
N GLN A 105 -17.69 2.69 -11.40
CA GLN A 105 -18.38 1.97 -10.32
C GLN A 105 -17.67 0.69 -9.86
N PHE A 106 -16.58 0.29 -10.52
CA PHE A 106 -15.92 -1.00 -10.26
C PHE A 106 -14.74 -0.82 -9.33
N HIS A 107 -14.65 -1.65 -8.29
CA HIS A 107 -13.49 -1.70 -7.39
C HIS A 107 -12.31 -2.38 -8.10
N LEU A 108 -11.18 -1.69 -8.17
CA LEU A 108 -9.93 -2.20 -8.70
C LEU A 108 -9.21 -2.99 -7.60
N ASN A 109 -9.14 -4.30 -7.77
CA ASN A 109 -8.42 -5.17 -6.86
C ASN A 109 -6.90 -5.03 -7.09
N LEU A 110 -6.25 -4.27 -6.21
CA LEU A 110 -4.80 -4.07 -6.22
C LEU A 110 -4.01 -5.38 -6.20
N ALA A 111 -4.43 -6.33 -5.36
CA ALA A 111 -3.76 -7.62 -5.27
C ALA A 111 -3.86 -8.40 -6.58
N ALA A 112 -4.98 -8.29 -7.30
CA ALA A 112 -5.12 -8.90 -8.61
C ALA A 112 -4.25 -8.22 -9.67
N GLY A 113 -4.11 -6.88 -9.63
CA GLY A 113 -3.34 -6.12 -10.61
C GLY A 113 -1.82 -6.16 -10.42
N LEU A 114 -1.34 -6.34 -9.18
CA LEU A 114 0.09 -6.28 -8.86
C LEU A 114 0.79 -7.65 -8.75
N GLU A 115 0.05 -8.72 -8.45
CA GLU A 115 0.65 -10.04 -8.16
C GLU A 115 1.60 -10.51 -9.27
N ASP A 116 1.13 -10.57 -10.52
CA ASP A 116 1.91 -11.12 -11.63
C ASP A 116 3.16 -10.29 -11.94
N SER A 117 3.05 -8.95 -11.88
CA SER A 117 4.19 -8.04 -12.08
C SER A 117 5.25 -8.21 -10.99
N ILE A 118 4.82 -8.34 -9.73
CA ILE A 118 5.72 -8.54 -8.59
C ILE A 118 6.40 -9.91 -8.69
N ILE A 119 5.65 -10.97 -9.01
CA ILE A 119 6.22 -12.31 -9.21
C ILE A 119 7.24 -12.29 -10.34
N LYS A 120 6.93 -11.65 -11.49
CA LYS A 120 7.87 -11.56 -12.62
C LYS A 120 9.14 -10.78 -12.26
N THR A 121 9.01 -9.73 -11.46
CA THR A 121 10.13 -8.84 -11.10
C THR A 121 11.02 -9.42 -9.99
N ILE A 122 10.42 -10.10 -9.02
CA ILE A 122 11.14 -10.66 -7.86
C ILE A 122 11.56 -12.12 -8.12
N ASN A 123 10.79 -12.84 -8.94
CA ASN A 123 10.92 -14.28 -9.19
C ASN A 123 11.03 -15.12 -7.90
N PRO A 124 10.03 -15.07 -6.99
CA PRO A 124 10.11 -15.79 -5.72
C PRO A 124 10.13 -17.30 -5.93
N GLU A 125 11.04 -17.97 -5.23
CA GLU A 125 11.31 -19.41 -5.36
C GLU A 125 10.05 -20.28 -5.19
N TRP A 126 9.15 -19.92 -4.28
CA TRP A 126 7.97 -20.73 -3.94
C TRP A 126 6.75 -20.43 -4.83
N ASN A 127 6.84 -19.46 -5.74
CA ASN A 127 5.77 -19.14 -6.70
C ASN A 127 5.72 -20.09 -7.91
N GLY A 128 6.69 -21.00 -8.05
CA GLY A 128 6.62 -22.13 -8.97
C GLY A 128 6.89 -21.78 -10.45
N GLY A 129 7.68 -20.75 -10.73
CA GLY A 129 8.13 -20.45 -12.09
C GLY A 129 9.08 -21.52 -12.62
N SER A 130 8.69 -22.22 -13.68
CA SER A 130 9.60 -23.00 -14.52
C SER A 130 10.76 -22.12 -14.99
N LYS A 131 11.99 -22.64 -14.97
CA LYS A 131 13.09 -22.09 -15.77
C LYS A 131 12.73 -22.28 -17.26
N ASP A 132 11.96 -21.37 -17.85
CA ASP A 132 11.90 -21.23 -19.29
C ASP A 132 12.66 -19.96 -19.70
N LEU A 133 13.94 -20.19 -19.98
CA LEU A 133 14.83 -19.33 -20.75
C LEU A 133 14.40 -19.35 -22.22
N THR A 134 13.33 -18.65 -22.57
CA THR A 134 12.94 -18.25 -23.94
C THR A 134 11.79 -17.27 -23.73
N ASP A 135 11.97 -15.95 -23.83
CA ASP A 135 12.28 -15.25 -25.07
C ASP A 135 12.79 -13.84 -24.69
N GLN A 136 14.12 -13.67 -24.66
CA GLN A 136 14.77 -12.38 -24.39
C GLN A 136 14.81 -11.46 -25.63
N SER A 137 14.20 -11.86 -26.76
CA SER A 137 14.39 -11.16 -28.04
C SER A 137 13.22 -10.26 -28.47
N GLN A 138 12.11 -10.21 -27.74
CA GLN A 138 10.92 -9.43 -28.16
C GLN A 138 10.54 -8.25 -27.24
N ILE A 139 11.12 -8.09 -26.04
CA ILE A 139 10.77 -6.98 -25.13
C ILE A 139 11.76 -5.80 -25.26
N GLU A 140 13.02 -6.04 -25.63
CA GLU A 140 14.01 -4.98 -25.77
C GLU A 140 13.79 -4.06 -26.99
N ALA A 141 12.94 -4.48 -27.94
CA ALA A 141 12.55 -3.65 -29.10
C ALA A 141 11.41 -2.66 -28.81
N ASP A 142 10.56 -2.93 -27.80
CA ASP A 142 9.37 -2.12 -27.50
C ASP A 142 9.58 -1.05 -26.42
N LEU A 143 10.76 -1.03 -25.78
CA LEU A 143 11.13 -0.02 -24.76
C LEU A 143 11.88 1.18 -25.35
N ASN A 144 12.21 1.16 -26.65
CA ASN A 144 12.88 2.25 -27.36
C ASN A 144 12.03 2.79 -28.52
N THR A 145 10.81 3.21 -28.21
CA THR A 145 10.18 4.31 -28.95
C THR A 145 9.67 5.33 -27.94
N ASN A 146 10.47 6.37 -27.76
CA ASN A 146 10.04 7.70 -27.40
C ASN A 146 8.92 8.12 -28.38
N THR A 147 7.69 7.82 -28.00
CA THR A 147 6.42 8.42 -28.46
C THR A 147 5.32 7.87 -27.53
N PHE A 148 5.45 8.08 -26.22
CA PHE A 148 4.24 8.15 -25.38
C PHE A 148 3.67 9.56 -25.60
N ASP A 149 3.06 9.71 -26.77
CA ASP A 149 2.42 10.90 -27.29
C ASP A 149 1.45 11.49 -26.25
N ASP A 150 1.59 12.79 -26.04
CA ASP A 150 0.71 13.89 -25.57
C ASP A 150 -0.75 13.62 -25.15
N LYS A 151 -1.38 12.49 -25.50
CA LYS A 151 -2.74 12.13 -25.09
C LYS A 151 -2.86 11.72 -23.62
N PHE A 152 -1.86 11.04 -23.05
CA PHE A 152 -1.90 10.59 -21.65
C PHE A 152 -1.76 11.75 -20.65
N GLN A 153 -1.05 12.82 -21.02
CA GLN A 153 -1.01 14.06 -20.24
C GLN A 153 -2.35 14.80 -20.27
N HIS A 154 -3.09 14.69 -21.37
CA HIS A 154 -4.34 15.44 -21.58
C HIS A 154 -5.57 14.83 -20.88
N GLU A 155 -5.54 13.54 -20.52
CA GLU A 155 -6.64 12.86 -19.81
C GLU A 155 -6.50 12.92 -18.28
N PHE A 156 -5.27 13.03 -17.75
CA PHE A 156 -5.01 13.33 -16.32
C PHE A 156 -5.44 14.76 -15.92
N LEU A 157 -5.58 15.66 -16.89
CA LEU A 157 -5.95 17.07 -16.71
C LEU A 157 -7.47 17.33 -16.74
N LYS A 158 -8.31 16.28 -16.74
CA LYS A 158 -9.79 16.41 -16.78
C LYS A 158 -10.52 16.08 -15.48
N PHE A 159 -9.81 15.99 -14.35
CA PHE A 159 -10.44 16.28 -13.06
C PHE A 159 -10.32 17.78 -12.81
N GLU A 160 -11.44 18.48 -12.71
CA GLU A 160 -11.49 19.88 -12.25
C GLU A 160 -11.14 19.98 -10.74
N SER A 161 -10.11 19.29 -10.26
CA SER A 161 -9.59 19.50 -8.91
C SER A 161 -8.77 20.78 -8.92
N LYS A 162 -9.25 21.80 -8.21
CA LYS A 162 -8.57 23.08 -8.08
C LYS A 162 -7.32 22.90 -7.20
N ASP A 163 -6.26 23.63 -7.55
CA ASP A 163 -5.11 23.75 -6.65
C ASP A 163 -5.51 24.66 -5.49
N HIS A 164 -5.30 24.14 -4.29
CA HIS A 164 -5.52 24.87 -3.05
C HIS A 164 -4.19 25.14 -2.38
N CYS A 165 -4.17 26.15 -1.51
CA CYS A 165 -2.97 26.45 -0.74
C CYS A 165 -3.30 26.83 0.70
N PHE A 166 -2.27 26.73 1.55
CA PHE A 166 -2.27 27.30 2.88
C PHE A 166 -0.86 27.79 3.22
N ASN A 167 -0.78 28.78 4.11
CA ASN A 167 0.49 29.26 4.61
C ASN A 167 0.99 28.35 5.73
N MET A 168 2.28 28.01 5.70
CA MET A 168 2.93 27.19 6.71
C MET A 168 3.07 27.93 8.03
N ALA A 169 2.01 27.90 8.85
CA ALA A 169 2.01 28.53 10.16
C ALA A 169 3.00 27.83 11.12
N PRO A 170 3.62 28.55 12.08
CA PRO A 170 4.56 27.97 13.05
C PRO A 170 3.97 26.78 13.83
N THR A 171 2.67 26.81 14.11
CA THR A 171 1.98 25.73 14.83
C THR A 171 1.79 24.48 13.97
N TYR A 172 1.57 24.64 12.67
CA TYR A 172 1.46 23.53 11.71
C TYR A 172 2.82 22.85 11.56
N TRP A 173 3.86 23.66 11.32
CA TRP A 173 5.24 23.22 11.18
C TRP A 173 5.76 22.46 12.42
N LYS A 174 5.41 22.94 13.63
CA LYS A 174 5.87 22.31 14.89
C LYS A 174 5.04 21.09 15.32
N ARG A 175 3.76 21.02 14.97
CA ARG A 175 2.82 20.01 15.52
C ARG A 175 2.31 19.00 14.48
N GLY A 176 2.49 19.25 13.19
CA GLY A 176 2.12 18.32 12.12
C GLY A 176 0.62 18.22 11.89
N PHE A 177 -0.04 19.35 11.75
CA PHE A 177 -1.42 19.45 11.30
C PHE A 177 -1.57 20.71 10.47
N PHE A 178 -2.65 20.85 9.70
CA PHE A 178 -3.01 22.13 9.09
C PHE A 178 -4.53 22.26 8.99
N ASN A 179 -5.02 23.50 8.87
CA ASN A 179 -6.44 23.75 8.64
C ASN A 179 -6.71 23.93 7.14
N VAL A 180 -7.80 23.34 6.70
CA VAL A 180 -8.34 23.47 5.35
C VAL A 180 -9.17 24.74 5.24
N SER A 181 -9.08 25.40 4.09
CA SER A 181 -9.87 26.59 3.78
C SER A 181 -11.37 26.28 3.69
N ALA A 182 -12.23 27.27 3.91
CA ALA A 182 -13.67 27.08 3.73
C ALA A 182 -14.04 26.74 2.28
N SER A 183 -13.32 27.32 1.31
CA SER A 183 -13.54 27.10 -0.13
C SER A 183 -13.25 25.68 -0.60
N SER A 184 -12.43 24.92 0.14
CA SER A 184 -12.07 23.54 -0.20
C SER A 184 -12.64 22.51 0.77
N SER A 185 -13.42 22.93 1.77
CA SER A 185 -13.94 22.05 2.83
C SER A 185 -14.80 20.89 2.30
N ASP A 186 -15.57 21.10 1.23
CA ASP A 186 -16.50 20.11 0.69
C ASP A 186 -15.80 19.01 -0.13
N GLU A 187 -14.54 19.25 -0.48
CA GLU A 187 -13.67 18.29 -1.16
C GLU A 187 -13.07 17.25 -0.21
N PHE A 188 -13.30 17.36 1.11
CA PHE A 188 -12.80 16.40 2.11
C PHE A 188 -13.91 15.48 2.63
N GLY A 189 -13.50 14.30 3.11
CA GLY A 189 -14.35 13.29 3.75
C GLY A 189 -15.00 13.73 5.07
N HIS A 190 -15.65 12.81 5.75
CA HIS A 190 -16.35 13.06 7.02
C HIS A 190 -15.38 13.18 8.21
N ASP A 191 -15.90 13.64 9.35
CA ASP A 191 -15.14 13.70 10.59
C ASP A 191 -14.70 12.29 11.04
N GLY A 192 -13.46 12.18 11.49
CA GLY A 192 -12.86 10.92 11.96
C GLY A 192 -12.36 10.00 10.85
N GLU A 193 -12.63 10.32 9.58
CA GLU A 193 -12.12 9.52 8.47
C GLU A 193 -10.62 9.72 8.25
N ASN A 194 -9.97 8.69 7.70
CA ASN A 194 -8.58 8.77 7.28
C ASN A 194 -8.45 9.57 5.97
N LEU A 195 -7.37 10.33 5.86
CA LEU A 195 -6.91 11.03 4.67
C LEU A 195 -5.54 10.48 4.29
N THR A 196 -5.43 9.90 3.09
CA THR A 196 -4.14 9.50 2.52
C THR A 196 -3.47 10.71 1.89
N ILE A 197 -2.22 10.97 2.27
CA ILE A 197 -1.43 12.08 1.73
C ILE A 197 -0.27 11.52 0.90
N VAL A 198 -0.16 11.94 -0.36
CA VAL A 198 0.85 11.48 -1.34
C VAL A 198 1.69 12.65 -1.87
N ASN A 199 2.92 12.36 -2.31
CA ASN A 199 3.84 13.28 -2.99
C ASN A 199 3.50 13.44 -4.48
N HIS A 200 4.18 14.38 -5.15
CA HIS A 200 4.05 14.69 -6.58
C HIS A 200 4.15 13.46 -7.52
N ASP A 201 4.90 12.43 -7.13
CA ASP A 201 5.10 11.18 -7.88
C ASP A 201 4.07 10.09 -7.52
N GLY A 202 3.13 10.39 -6.63
CA GLY A 202 2.14 9.45 -6.11
C GLY A 202 2.64 8.59 -4.94
N THR A 203 3.89 8.76 -4.49
CA THR A 203 4.44 8.01 -3.36
C THR A 203 3.73 8.43 -2.07
N LEU A 204 3.32 7.45 -1.25
CA LEU A 204 2.68 7.68 0.03
C LEU A 204 3.60 8.44 0.98
N ILE A 205 3.13 9.58 1.48
CA ILE A 205 3.79 10.30 2.58
C ILE A 205 3.32 9.69 3.90
N LEU A 206 2.00 9.71 4.16
CA LEU A 206 1.39 9.21 5.39
C LEU A 206 -0.13 9.14 5.32
N THR A 207 -0.75 8.60 6.38
CA THR A 207 -2.18 8.70 6.66
C THR A 207 -2.44 9.69 7.80
N ALA A 208 -3.34 10.64 7.58
CA ALA A 208 -3.81 11.63 8.53
C ALA A 208 -5.29 11.42 8.89
N ILE A 209 -5.80 12.11 9.90
CA ILE A 209 -7.22 12.08 10.28
C ILE A 209 -7.88 13.41 9.90
N ILE A 210 -9.06 13.34 9.29
CA ILE A 210 -9.93 14.49 9.02
C ILE A 210 -10.68 14.84 10.30
N ASN A 211 -10.40 16.00 10.88
CA ASN A 211 -11.10 16.49 12.07
C ASN A 211 -11.90 17.74 11.75
N ARG A 212 -13.23 17.61 11.64
CA ARG A 212 -14.18 18.71 11.43
C ARG A 212 -14.72 19.28 12.75
N THR A 213 -14.41 18.69 13.90
CA THR A 213 -14.84 19.19 15.22
C THR A 213 -13.89 20.22 15.83
N ALA A 214 -12.64 20.31 15.33
CA ALA A 214 -11.60 21.19 15.86
C ALA A 214 -11.83 22.68 15.58
N ASN A 215 -12.61 23.02 14.55
CA ASN A 215 -12.92 24.39 14.15
C ASN A 215 -14.43 24.64 14.27
N LYS A 216 -14.84 25.79 14.81
CA LYS A 216 -16.28 26.15 14.93
C LYS A 216 -17.01 26.19 13.58
N SER A 217 -16.29 26.52 12.51
CA SER A 217 -16.77 26.53 11.13
C SER A 217 -17.03 25.14 10.54
N LYS A 218 -16.67 24.06 11.24
CA LYS A 218 -16.63 22.68 10.74
C LYS A 218 -15.71 22.44 9.54
N THR A 219 -14.84 23.40 9.23
CA THR A 219 -13.81 23.22 8.20
C THR A 219 -12.78 22.22 8.69
N PRO A 220 -12.35 21.27 7.84
CA PRO A 220 -11.43 20.22 8.25
C PRO A 220 -10.12 20.77 8.82
N ARG A 221 -9.66 20.11 9.88
CA ARG A 221 -8.27 20.11 10.32
C ARG A 221 -7.69 18.75 10.00
N ILE A 222 -6.59 18.74 9.26
CA ILE A 222 -5.92 17.49 8.90
C ILE A 222 -4.86 17.18 9.94
N MET A 223 -5.03 16.06 10.63
CA MET A 223 -4.21 15.65 11.77
C MET A 223 -3.24 14.54 11.36
N GLY A 224 -1.99 14.91 11.03
CA GLY A 224 -0.95 13.94 10.64
C GLY A 224 0.14 13.70 11.69
N GLY A 225 0.10 14.44 12.80
CA GLY A 225 0.99 14.25 13.95
C GLY A 225 2.48 14.30 13.58
N ALA A 226 3.27 13.37 14.13
CA ALA A 226 4.71 13.33 13.91
C ALA A 226 5.08 13.18 12.41
N GLY A 227 4.28 12.46 11.62
CA GLY A 227 4.55 12.28 10.19
C GLY A 227 4.49 13.59 9.41
N LEU A 228 3.40 14.36 9.56
CA LEU A 228 3.27 15.65 8.88
C LEU A 228 4.29 16.66 9.40
N ARG A 229 4.60 16.62 10.70
CA ARG A 229 5.62 17.49 11.28
C ARG A 229 6.97 17.23 10.61
N ASN A 230 7.41 15.98 10.55
CA ASN A 230 8.69 15.63 9.96
C ASN A 230 8.73 15.98 8.47
N PHE A 231 7.65 15.74 7.74
CA PHE A 231 7.51 16.14 6.34
C PHE A 231 7.63 17.66 6.17
N PHE A 232 6.91 18.45 6.97
CA PHE A 232 6.98 19.90 6.89
C PHE A 232 8.37 20.45 7.22
N GLN A 233 9.02 19.90 8.25
CA GLN A 233 10.36 20.31 8.66
C GLN A 233 11.45 19.96 7.65
N ALA A 234 11.23 18.91 6.84
CA ALA A 234 12.16 18.50 5.79
C ALA A 234 11.99 19.30 4.49
N ASN A 235 10.78 19.80 4.19
CA ASN A 235 10.44 20.33 2.86
C ASN A 235 10.04 21.82 2.82
N TYR A 236 9.65 22.42 3.95
CA TYR A 236 9.21 23.82 3.98
C TYR A 236 9.75 24.58 5.19
N ASN A 237 9.84 25.89 5.02
CA ASN A 237 10.04 26.86 6.07
C ASN A 237 8.69 27.41 6.57
N ILE A 238 8.74 28.08 7.72
CA ILE A 238 7.60 28.86 8.20
C ILE A 238 7.30 29.97 7.18
N ASP A 239 6.01 30.24 6.97
CA ASP A 239 5.46 31.19 6.00
C ASP A 239 5.54 30.79 4.51
N ASP A 240 6.15 29.64 4.19
CA ASP A 240 6.05 29.07 2.84
C ASP A 240 4.58 28.77 2.48
N ILE A 241 4.26 28.90 1.20
CA ILE A 241 2.96 28.53 0.66
C ILE A 241 3.01 27.04 0.29
N VAL A 242 2.24 26.23 1.01
CA VAL A 242 2.07 24.82 0.67
C VAL A 242 0.88 24.68 -0.25
N SER A 243 1.08 24.01 -1.39
CA SER A 243 0.00 23.70 -2.31
C SER A 243 -0.44 22.24 -2.16
N TYR A 244 -1.73 22.01 -2.32
CA TYR A 244 -2.30 20.67 -2.32
C TYR A 244 -3.44 20.57 -3.32
N ARG A 245 -3.70 19.34 -3.73
CA ARG A 245 -4.79 19.00 -4.65
C ARG A 245 -5.51 17.77 -4.14
N MET A 246 -6.83 17.79 -4.17
CA MET A 246 -7.64 16.63 -3.82
C MET A 246 -7.84 15.76 -5.06
N PHE A 247 -7.51 14.47 -4.96
CA PHE A 247 -7.87 13.47 -5.97
C PHE A 247 -9.19 12.80 -5.66
N SER A 248 -9.55 12.71 -4.38
CA SER A 248 -10.85 12.27 -3.89
C SER A 248 -11.10 12.87 -2.51
N LYS A 249 -12.25 12.59 -1.89
CA LYS A 249 -12.55 13.06 -0.54
C LYS A 249 -11.55 12.62 0.53
N ASN A 250 -10.79 11.55 0.27
CA ASN A 250 -9.89 10.94 1.25
C ASN A 250 -8.47 10.74 0.68
N ILE A 251 -8.14 11.33 -0.48
CA ILE A 251 -6.79 11.28 -1.06
C ILE A 251 -6.36 12.68 -1.47
N MET A 252 -5.25 13.15 -0.89
CA MET A 252 -4.68 14.46 -1.11
C MET A 252 -3.24 14.34 -1.62
N LEU A 253 -2.94 15.06 -2.69
CA LEU A 253 -1.59 15.37 -3.13
C LEU A 253 -1.08 16.58 -2.35
N LEU A 254 0.12 16.50 -1.80
CA LEU A 254 0.79 17.61 -1.13
C LEU A 254 2.11 17.89 -1.88
N ASN A 255 2.27 19.13 -2.39
CA ASN A 255 3.42 19.52 -3.22
C ASN A 255 4.42 20.36 -2.46
#